data_AF-W2JPZ6-F1
#
_entry.id   AF-W2JPZ6-F1
#
_cell.length_a   1.000
_cell.length_b   1.000
_cell.length_c   1.000
_cell.angle_alpha   90.00
_cell.angle_beta   90.00
_cell.angle_gamma   90.00
#
_symmetry.space_group_name_H-M   'P 1'
#
loop_
_entity.id
_entity.type
_entity.pdbx_description
1 polymer ?
#
loop_
_entity_poly.entity_id
_entity_poly.type
_entity_poly.pdbx_seq_one_letter_code
_entity_poly.pdbx_strand_id
1 'polypeptide(L)'
;DLKRAEVVISPLSYASYRLLRDDSTVDDVLLSYHNIFGSQPRCFCVVMSLCVEHRWMQCEQPLFLLGYALHPVYAEDARSLPNTAGSLPKVAVYYFRRLFHTEEMGTIKRDMFSWMENRFTRTRP
;
A
#
# COMPACT_ATOMS: atom_id res chain seq x y z
N ASP A 1 -8.70 -24.73 -19.76
CA ASP A 1 -8.43 -25.61 -18.61
C ASP A 1 -8.85 -24.88 -17.35
N LEU A 2 -9.75 -25.50 -16.57
CA LEU A 2 -10.39 -24.89 -15.39
C LEU A 2 -9.37 -24.50 -14.31
N LYS A 3 -8.32 -25.30 -14.13
CA LYS A 3 -7.29 -25.02 -13.12
C LYS A 3 -6.55 -23.71 -13.41
N ARG A 4 -6.25 -23.42 -14.68
CA ARG A 4 -5.58 -22.18 -15.08
C ARG A 4 -6.49 -20.97 -14.93
N ALA A 5 -7.77 -21.12 -15.22
CA ALA A 5 -8.75 -20.06 -15.02
C ALA A 5 -8.89 -19.72 -13.52
N GLU A 6 -8.95 -20.75 -12.65
CA GLU A 6 -9.06 -20.57 -11.21
C GLU A 6 -7.90 -19.76 -10.62
N VAL A 7 -6.65 -20.03 -11.04
CA VAL A 7 -5.47 -19.30 -10.57
C VAL A 7 -5.53 -17.80 -10.93
N VAL A 8 -6.20 -17.44 -12.03
CA VAL A 8 -6.37 -16.05 -12.46
C VAL A 8 -7.57 -15.39 -11.77
N ILE A 9 -8.67 -16.11 -11.61
CA ILE A 9 -9.94 -15.56 -11.12
C ILE A 9 -9.94 -15.43 -9.59
N SER A 10 -9.46 -16.46 -8.88
CA SER A 10 -9.53 -16.52 -7.42
C SER A 10 -8.95 -15.29 -6.70
N PRO A 11 -7.75 -14.78 -7.05
CA PRO A 11 -7.20 -13.56 -6.45
C PRO A 11 -8.06 -12.31 -6.69
N LEU A 12 -8.68 -12.19 -7.88
CA LEU A 12 -9.57 -11.09 -8.21
C LEU A 12 -10.88 -11.18 -7.42
N SER A 13 -11.44 -12.38 -7.29
CA SER A 13 -12.64 -12.63 -6.50
C SER A 13 -12.41 -12.33 -5.01
N TYR A 14 -11.27 -12.76 -4.45
CA TYR A 14 -10.92 -12.44 -3.07
C TYR A 14 -10.68 -10.95 -2.85
N ALA A 15 -9.99 -10.27 -3.78
CA ALA A 15 -9.83 -8.82 -3.73
C ALA A 15 -11.19 -8.11 -3.76
N SER A 16 -12.08 -8.50 -4.68
CA SER A 16 -13.43 -7.94 -4.76
C SER A 16 -14.21 -8.16 -3.47
N TYR A 17 -14.20 -9.37 -2.91
CA TYR A 17 -14.90 -9.67 -1.66
C TYR A 17 -14.37 -8.85 -0.49
N ARG A 18 -13.05 -8.73 -0.37
CA ARG A 18 -12.40 -7.96 0.70
C ARG A 18 -12.74 -6.48 0.61
N LEU A 19 -12.70 -5.91 -0.60
CA LEU A 19 -12.89 -4.48 -0.83
C LEU A 19 -14.36 -4.05 -0.89
N LEU A 20 -15.30 -4.99 -1.00
CA LEU A 20 -16.73 -4.72 -0.88
C LEU A 20 -17.19 -4.52 0.57
N ARG A 21 -16.32 -4.81 1.55
CA ARG A 21 -16.66 -4.61 2.95
C ARG A 21 -16.58 -3.13 3.31
N ASP A 22 -17.56 -2.67 4.08
CA ASP A 22 -17.64 -1.29 4.58
C ASP A 22 -16.48 -0.93 5.53
N ASP A 23 -15.83 -1.95 6.12
CA ASP A 23 -14.71 -1.82 7.05
C ASP A 23 -13.33 -2.03 6.40
N SER A 24 -13.26 -2.01 5.06
CA SER A 24 -11.99 -2.16 4.36
C SER A 24 -11.05 -0.98 4.61
N THR A 25 -9.76 -1.29 4.73
CA THR A 25 -8.68 -0.35 5.01
C THR A 25 -7.74 -0.21 3.82
N VAL A 26 -6.80 0.75 3.89
CA VAL A 26 -5.73 0.87 2.88
C VAL A 26 -4.85 -0.39 2.83
N ASP A 27 -4.69 -1.09 3.95
CA ASP A 27 -3.95 -2.36 4.00
C ASP A 27 -4.66 -3.46 3.17
N ASP A 28 -5.99 -3.52 3.22
CA ASP A 28 -6.78 -4.46 2.43
C ASP A 28 -6.56 -4.28 0.92
N VAL A 29 -6.41 -3.02 0.48
CA VAL A 29 -6.11 -2.68 -0.91
C VAL A 29 -4.69 -3.12 -1.29
N LEU A 30 -3.70 -2.80 -0.46
CA LEU A 30 -2.30 -3.18 -0.70
C LEU A 30 -2.14 -4.69 -0.80
N LEU A 31 -2.74 -5.44 0.14
CA LEU A 31 -2.71 -6.89 0.14
C LEU A 31 -3.44 -7.48 -1.08
N SER A 32 -4.49 -6.81 -1.57
CA SER A 32 -5.19 -7.22 -2.79
C SER A 32 -4.30 -7.06 -4.03
N TYR A 33 -3.63 -5.92 -4.20
CA TYR A 33 -2.67 -5.71 -5.29
C TYR A 33 -1.51 -6.70 -5.21
N HIS A 34 -0.92 -6.89 -4.02
CA HIS A 34 0.16 -7.84 -3.80
C HIS A 34 -0.25 -9.27 -4.22
N ASN A 35 -1.43 -9.72 -3.81
CA ASN A 35 -1.90 -11.06 -4.14
C ASN A 35 -2.18 -11.20 -5.65
N ILE A 36 -2.82 -10.20 -6.28
CA ILE A 36 -3.10 -10.21 -7.72
C ILE A 36 -1.81 -10.26 -8.53
N PHE A 37 -0.74 -9.59 -8.11
CA PHE A 37 0.56 -9.66 -8.78
C PHE A 37 1.31 -10.96 -8.47
N GLY A 38 1.34 -11.40 -7.21
CA GLY A 38 2.11 -12.55 -6.76
C GLY A 38 1.56 -13.90 -7.25
N SER A 39 0.26 -13.99 -7.53
CA SER A 39 -0.39 -15.22 -7.97
C SER A 39 -0.40 -15.42 -9.50
N GLN A 40 0.20 -14.52 -10.30
CA GLN A 40 0.03 -14.57 -11.75
C GLN A 40 0.81 -15.71 -12.41
N PRO A 41 0.16 -16.55 -13.23
CA PRO A 41 0.87 -17.44 -14.15
C PRO A 41 1.63 -16.62 -15.19
N ARG A 42 2.88 -16.98 -15.49
CA ARG A 42 3.74 -16.27 -16.46
C ARG A 42 3.08 -15.99 -17.82
N CYS A 43 2.12 -16.81 -18.26
CA CYS A 43 1.43 -16.66 -19.53
C CYS A 43 0.26 -15.65 -19.55
N PHE A 44 -0.29 -15.27 -18.40
CA PHE A 44 -1.34 -14.22 -18.29
C PHE A 44 -0.78 -12.87 -17.83
N CYS A 45 0.53 -12.84 -17.55
CA CYS A 45 1.24 -11.75 -16.91
C CYS A 45 1.05 -10.41 -17.64
N VAL A 46 1.08 -10.37 -18.97
CA VAL A 46 1.15 -9.10 -19.70
C VAL A 46 -0.16 -8.30 -19.63
N VAL A 47 -1.29 -8.87 -20.03
CA VAL A 47 -2.56 -8.14 -20.07
C VAL A 47 -3.04 -7.79 -18.66
N MET A 48 -2.92 -8.72 -17.71
CA MET A 48 -3.32 -8.45 -16.34
C MET A 48 -2.43 -7.40 -15.69
N SER A 49 -1.10 -7.46 -15.87
CA SER A 49 -0.20 -6.42 -15.36
C SER A 49 -0.54 -5.05 -15.93
N LEU A 50 -0.83 -4.95 -17.23
CA LEU A 50 -1.26 -3.70 -17.85
C LEU A 50 -2.56 -3.16 -17.24
N CYS A 51 -3.56 -4.01 -16.99
CA CYS A 51 -4.80 -3.60 -16.34
C CYS A 51 -4.57 -3.13 -14.89
N VAL A 52 -3.72 -3.85 -14.15
CA VAL A 52 -3.40 -3.51 -12.77
C VAL A 52 -2.59 -2.22 -12.68
N GLU A 53 -1.60 -2.02 -13.57
CA GLU A 53 -0.84 -0.78 -13.70
C GLU A 53 -1.75 0.39 -14.09
N HIS A 54 -2.64 0.19 -15.06
CA HIS A 54 -3.60 1.21 -15.46
C HIS A 54 -4.49 1.63 -14.29
N ARG A 55 -4.98 0.68 -13.50
CA ARG A 55 -5.78 0.99 -12.30
C ARG A 55 -4.93 1.66 -11.22
N TRP A 56 -3.70 1.21 -11.03
CA TRP A 56 -2.75 1.79 -10.09
C TRP A 56 -2.46 3.27 -10.41
N MET A 57 -2.43 3.67 -11.70
CA MET A 57 -2.28 5.08 -12.09
C MET A 57 -3.48 5.96 -11.76
N GLN A 58 -4.67 5.38 -11.59
CA GLN A 58 -5.88 6.10 -11.19
C GLN A 58 -6.01 6.22 -9.66
N CYS A 59 -5.20 5.48 -8.93
CA CYS A 59 -5.21 5.41 -7.49
C CYS A 59 -4.37 6.53 -6.85
N GLU A 60 -4.69 6.90 -5.62
CA GLU A 60 -3.85 7.80 -4.82
C GLU A 60 -2.57 7.08 -4.34
N GLN A 61 -1.65 6.80 -5.27
CA GLN A 61 -0.40 6.05 -5.03
C GLN A 61 0.39 6.53 -3.80
N PRO A 62 0.53 7.85 -3.55
CA PRO A 62 1.23 8.32 -2.35
C PRO A 62 0.56 7.87 -1.05
N LEU A 63 -0.77 7.79 -1.01
CA LEU A 63 -1.51 7.31 0.16
C LEU A 63 -1.27 5.81 0.40
N PHE A 64 -1.24 5.02 -0.67
CA PHE A 64 -0.92 3.60 -0.58
C PHE A 64 0.50 3.36 -0.09
N LEU A 65 1.48 4.11 -0.62
CA LEU A 65 2.86 4.03 -0.17
C LEU A 65 3.01 4.46 1.30
N LEU A 66 2.23 5.47 1.74
CA LEU A 66 2.17 5.90 3.13
C LEU A 66 1.60 4.79 4.03
N GLY A 67 0.49 4.17 3.63
CA GLY A 67 -0.09 3.03 4.37
C GLY A 67 0.88 1.85 4.47
N TYR A 68 1.54 1.51 3.36
CA TYR A 68 2.54 0.44 3.30
C TYR A 68 3.71 0.72 4.26
N ALA A 69 4.22 1.95 4.26
CA ALA A 69 5.30 2.35 5.13
C ALA A 69 4.94 2.37 6.61
N LEU A 70 3.70 2.72 6.96
CA LEU A 70 3.21 2.76 8.34
C LEU A 70 2.86 1.38 8.90
N HIS A 71 2.65 0.38 8.03
CA HIS A 71 2.29 -0.95 8.47
C HIS A 71 3.48 -1.68 9.12
N PRO A 72 3.39 -2.16 10.38
CA PRO A 72 4.54 -2.65 11.14
C PRO A 72 5.21 -3.89 10.53
N VAL A 73 4.46 -4.70 9.76
CA VAL A 73 4.99 -5.87 9.05
C VAL A 73 5.77 -5.46 7.81
N TYR A 74 5.35 -4.39 7.12
CA TYR A 74 5.91 -4.00 5.82
C TYR A 74 6.86 -2.80 5.91
N ALA A 75 7.00 -2.18 7.08
CA ALA A 75 7.80 -0.99 7.27
C ALA A 75 9.28 -1.18 6.87
N GLU A 76 9.87 -2.34 7.13
CA GLU A 76 11.25 -2.62 6.71
C GLU A 76 11.37 -2.67 5.18
N ASP A 77 10.44 -3.36 4.52
CA ASP A 77 10.40 -3.44 3.05
C ASP A 77 10.19 -2.04 2.44
N ALA A 78 9.30 -1.23 3.03
CA ALA A 78 9.05 0.14 2.59
C ALA A 78 10.27 1.06 2.71
N ARG A 79 11.12 0.84 3.72
CA ARG A 79 12.38 1.58 3.89
C ARG A 79 13.44 1.19 2.87
N SER A 80 13.38 -0.02 2.32
CA SER A 80 14.28 -0.48 1.26
C SER A 80 14.01 0.19 -0.10
N LEU A 81 12.80 0.75 -0.27
CA LEU A 81 12.40 1.41 -1.51
C LEU A 81 13.14 2.74 -1.73
N PRO A 82 13.52 3.06 -2.97
CA PRO A 82 14.24 4.29 -3.28
C PRO A 82 13.38 5.53 -2.98
N ASN A 83 14.02 6.58 -2.46
CA ASN A 83 13.41 7.90 -2.21
C ASN A 83 12.23 7.94 -1.22
N THR A 84 11.91 6.86 -0.52
CA THR A 84 10.78 6.83 0.42
C THR A 84 11.05 7.63 1.69
N ALA A 85 12.27 7.52 2.26
CA ALA A 85 12.64 8.21 3.50
C ALA A 85 12.51 9.75 3.42
N GLY A 86 12.76 10.37 2.26
CA GLY A 86 12.67 11.81 2.07
C GLY A 86 11.31 12.32 1.59
N SER A 87 10.57 11.50 0.84
CA SER A 87 9.30 11.90 0.21
C SER A 87 8.08 11.61 1.08
N LEU A 88 8.05 10.46 1.77
CA LEU A 88 6.92 10.03 2.59
C LEU A 88 6.56 10.99 3.73
N PRO A 89 7.50 11.63 4.44
CA PRO A 89 7.15 12.62 5.45
C PRO A 89 6.34 13.80 4.90
N LYS A 90 6.58 14.20 3.63
CA LYS A 90 5.80 15.26 2.97
C LYS A 90 4.40 14.76 2.61
N VAL A 91 4.30 13.51 2.15
CA VAL A 91 3.02 12.85 1.85
C VAL A 91 2.17 12.71 3.12
N ALA A 92 2.77 12.29 4.23
CA ALA A 92 2.11 12.19 5.54
C ALA A 92 1.53 13.53 5.99
N VAL A 93 2.32 14.60 5.89
CA VAL A 93 1.87 15.98 6.19
C VAL A 93 0.69 16.39 5.31
N TYR A 94 0.78 16.14 4.00
CA TYR A 94 -0.29 16.48 3.06
C TYR A 94 -1.61 15.78 3.41
N TYR A 95 -1.58 14.47 3.66
CA TYR A 95 -2.79 13.71 3.99
C TYR A 95 -3.33 14.05 5.37
N PHE A 96 -2.47 14.31 6.35
CA PHE A 96 -2.90 14.75 7.67
C PHE A 96 -3.67 16.07 7.59
N ARG A 97 -3.16 17.06 6.84
CA ARG A 97 -3.88 18.33 6.57
C ARG A 97 -5.25 18.07 5.96
N ARG A 98 -5.26 17.24 4.91
CA ARG A 98 -6.48 16.97 4.13
C ARG A 98 -7.54 16.24 4.94
N LEU A 99 -7.16 15.29 5.80
CA LEU A 99 -8.09 14.47 6.58
C LEU A 99 -8.60 15.19 7.84
N PHE A 100 -7.73 15.94 8.53
CA PHE A 100 -8.09 16.61 9.79
C PHE A 100 -8.42 18.10 9.62
N HIS A 101 -8.41 18.60 8.38
CA HIS A 101 -8.72 20.00 8.05
C HIS A 101 -7.93 21.01 8.91
N THR A 102 -6.65 20.73 9.15
CA THR A 102 -5.78 21.54 10.01
C THR A 102 -4.48 21.91 9.33
N GLU A 103 -3.97 23.11 9.61
CA GLU A 103 -2.62 23.54 9.23
C GLU A 103 -1.58 23.25 10.32
N GLU A 104 -2.02 22.93 11.54
CA GLU A 104 -1.16 22.60 12.67
C GLU A 104 -0.62 21.17 12.55
N MET A 105 0.61 21.05 12.07
CA MET A 105 1.24 19.75 11.79
C MET A 105 1.85 19.08 13.02
N GLY A 106 1.97 19.81 14.12
CA GLY A 106 2.66 19.34 15.32
C GLY A 106 3.99 18.69 14.98
N THR A 107 4.12 17.42 15.35
CA THR A 107 5.35 16.62 15.20
C THR A 107 5.32 15.65 14.03
N ILE A 108 4.21 15.55 13.28
CA ILE A 108 3.97 14.46 12.33
C ILE A 108 5.10 14.26 11.31
N LYS A 109 5.65 15.36 10.78
CA LYS A 109 6.75 15.31 9.82
C LYS A 109 7.99 14.69 10.45
N ARG A 110 8.36 15.15 11.65
CA ARG A 110 9.53 14.68 12.40
C ARG A 110 9.35 13.22 12.83
N ASP A 111 8.14 12.86 13.22
CA ASP A 111 7.80 11.51 13.63
C ASP A 111 7.90 10.59 12.42
N MET A 112 7.32 10.96 11.27
CA MET A 112 7.45 10.17 10.05
C MET A 112 8.91 9.99 9.60
N PHE A 113 9.76 11.03 9.72
CA PHE A 113 11.20 10.88 9.50
C PHE A 113 11.82 9.83 10.43
N SER A 114 11.52 9.94 11.73
CA SER A 114 12.03 9.00 12.74
C SER A 114 11.54 7.58 12.54
N TRP A 115 10.32 7.41 12.02
CA TRP A 115 9.79 6.10 11.63
C TRP A 115 10.53 5.51 10.43
N MET A 116 10.74 6.29 9.37
CA MET A 116 11.47 5.82 8.18
C MET A 116 12.94 5.54 8.47
N GLU A 117 13.54 6.24 9.43
CA GLU A 117 14.93 6.03 9.85
C GLU A 117 15.07 4.97 10.95
N ASN A 118 13.99 4.23 11.24
CA ASN A 118 13.93 3.16 12.25
C ASN A 118 14.38 3.62 13.66
N ARG A 119 14.13 4.89 14.00
CA ARG A 119 14.50 5.49 15.30
C ARG A 119 13.43 5.32 16.37
N PHE A 120 12.20 4.96 16.01
CA PHE A 120 11.24 4.52 17.01
C PHE A 120 11.63 3.12 17.47
N THR A 121 12.05 3.01 18.73
CA THR A 121 12.34 1.72 19.34
C THR A 121 11.07 0.87 19.27
N ARG A 122 11.16 -0.32 18.68
CA ARG A 122 10.13 -1.35 18.84
C ARG A 122 9.97 -1.58 20.34
N THR A 123 8.89 -1.08 20.94
CA THR A 123 8.43 -1.65 22.22
C THR A 123 8.14 -3.11 21.91
N ARG A 124 8.96 -4.00 22.50
CA ARG A 124 8.75 -5.44 22.37
C ARG A 124 7.32 -5.77 22.83
N PRO A 125 6.62 -6.68 22.14
CA PRO A 125 5.33 -7.19 22.59
C PRO A 125 5.44 -7.86 23.97
#